data_AF-A0A932VUS5-F1
#
_entry.id   AF-A0A932VUS5-F1
#
_cell.length_a   1.000
_cell.length_b   1.000
_cell.length_c   1.000
_cell.angle_alpha   90.00
_cell.angle_beta   90.00
_cell.angle_gamma   90.00
#
_symmetry.space_group_name_H-M   'P 1'
#
loop_
_entity.id
_entity.type
_entity.pdbx_description
1 polymer ?
#
loop_
_entity_poly.entity_id
_entity_poly.type
_entity_poly.pdbx_seq_one_letter_code
_entity_poly.pdbx_strand_id
1 'polypeptide(L)'
;MAAKTGTWLIAVGSLIAFVGLCFMPAAFGPDTDRTMLCAGAVLFSTGLLLIAGALYIKARSLGGAPAANSPAPGKRPRKANCDRCGKDEPVIQCRVHQIHLCGDCLTEHYDFRSCAYVPSTRRGAAKPAAYSQASSA
;
A
#
# COMPACT_ATOMS: atom_id res chain seq x y z
N MET A 1 -14.23 13.14 2.20
CA MET A 1 -14.26 13.44 3.66
C MET A 1 -13.54 12.40 4.53
N ALA A 2 -13.50 11.10 4.17
CA ALA A 2 -12.87 10.05 4.98
C ALA A 2 -11.37 10.23 5.30
N ALA A 3 -10.59 10.86 4.42
CA ALA A 3 -9.15 11.07 4.64
C ALA A 3 -8.84 12.03 5.81
N LYS A 4 -9.75 13.00 6.09
CA LYS A 4 -9.55 13.96 7.18
C LYS A 4 -9.83 13.29 8.53
N THR A 5 -10.90 12.49 8.62
CA THR A 5 -11.31 11.80 9.85
C THR A 5 -10.26 10.83 10.38
N GLY A 6 -9.57 10.09 9.50
CA GLY A 6 -8.50 9.17 9.91
C GLY A 6 -7.28 9.87 10.50
N THR A 7 -6.90 11.03 9.96
CA THR A 7 -5.78 11.84 10.51
C THR A 7 -6.14 12.43 11.87
N TRP A 8 -7.39 12.86 12.06
CA TRP A 8 -7.88 13.35 13.35
C TRP A 8 -7.90 12.25 14.42
N LEU A 9 -8.30 11.03 14.07
CA LEU A 9 -8.27 9.88 15.00
C LEU A 9 -6.85 9.52 15.46
N ILE A 10 -5.85 9.61 14.57
CA ILE A 10 -4.45 9.39 14.93
C ILE A 10 -3.95 10.50 15.87
N ALA A 11 -4.30 11.76 15.59
CA ALA A 11 -3.93 12.89 16.44
C ALA A 11 -4.54 12.78 17.85
N VAL A 12 -5.83 12.44 17.94
CA VAL A 12 -6.52 12.25 19.23
C VAL A 12 -5.94 11.05 20.00
N GLY A 13 -5.70 9.91 19.33
CA GLY A 13 -5.09 8.74 19.95
C GLY A 13 -3.66 9.01 20.45
N SER A 14 -2.86 9.78 19.70
CA SER A 14 -1.53 10.21 20.12
C SER A 14 -1.57 11.10 21.36
N LEU A 15 -2.54 12.02 21.45
CA LEU A 15 -2.66 12.92 22.59
C LEU A 15 -3.07 12.16 23.86
N ILE A 16 -3.98 11.19 23.74
CA ILE A 16 -4.37 10.29 24.83
C ILE A 16 -3.19 9.44 25.31
N ALA A 17 -2.41 8.88 24.38
CA ALA A 17 -1.22 8.10 24.72
C ALA A 17 -0.15 8.96 25.42
N PHE A 18 0.07 10.19 24.96
CA PHE A 18 0.98 11.15 25.61
C PHE A 18 0.56 11.47 27.03
N VAL A 19 -0.73 11.74 27.24
CA VAL A 19 -1.28 11.99 28.58
C VAL A 19 -1.06 10.77 29.48
N GLY A 20 -1.36 9.56 28.99
CA GLY A 20 -1.09 8.31 29.75
C GLY A 20 0.39 8.12 30.10
N LEU A 21 1.31 8.49 29.19
CA LEU A 21 2.75 8.44 29.43
C LEU A 21 3.20 9.45 30.49
N CYS A 22 2.60 10.66 30.52
CA CYS A 22 2.89 11.66 31.56
C CYS A 22 2.47 11.24 32.97
N PHE A 23 1.52 10.31 33.10
CA PHE A 23 1.11 9.75 34.40
C PHE A 23 1.98 8.56 34.87
N MET A 24 2.81 7.96 34.01
CA MET A 24 3.72 6.87 34.41
C MET A 24 4.87 7.29 35.34
N PRO A 25 5.52 8.46 35.19
CA PRO A 25 6.61 8.89 36.07
C PRO A 25 6.25 8.95 37.56
N ALA A 26 4.96 9.21 37.88
CA ALA A 26 4.45 9.20 39.25
C ALA A 26 4.57 7.83 39.94
N ALA A 27 4.77 6.76 39.17
CA ALA A 27 4.95 5.41 39.66
C ALA A 27 6.36 5.06 40.15
N PHE A 28 7.37 5.81 39.72
CA PHE A 28 8.77 5.51 40.05
C PHE A 28 9.25 6.28 41.28
N GLY A 29 8.36 7.02 41.94
CA GLY A 29 8.63 7.74 43.18
C GLY A 29 8.53 6.85 44.43
N PRO A 30 9.04 7.33 45.58
CA PRO A 30 8.99 6.62 46.86
C PRO A 30 7.56 6.35 47.34
N ASP A 31 6.59 7.18 46.95
CA ASP A 31 5.16 6.97 47.18
C ASP A 31 4.51 6.41 45.90
N THR A 32 4.59 5.09 45.74
CA THR A 32 4.11 4.42 44.52
C THR A 32 2.58 4.29 44.52
N ASP A 33 1.89 5.28 43.94
CA ASP A 33 0.43 5.24 43.78
C ASP A 33 0.00 4.25 42.68
N ARG A 34 -0.38 3.04 43.12
CA ARG A 34 -0.81 1.93 42.27
C ARG A 34 -2.03 2.27 41.41
N THR A 35 -2.88 3.19 41.86
CA THR A 35 -4.04 3.71 41.13
C THR A 35 -3.64 4.57 39.94
N MET A 36 -2.63 5.44 40.10
CA MET A 36 -2.07 6.24 39.01
C MET A 36 -1.38 5.38 37.95
N LEU A 37 -0.66 4.34 38.39
CA LEU A 37 -0.08 3.32 37.52
C LEU A 37 -1.13 2.63 36.64
N CYS A 38 -2.20 2.11 37.25
CA CYS A 38 -3.27 1.47 36.51
C CYS A 38 -3.97 2.44 35.56
N ALA A 39 -4.23 3.68 35.99
CA ALA A 39 -4.85 4.69 35.15
C ALA A 39 -3.98 5.04 33.93
N GLY A 40 -2.67 5.26 34.13
CA GLY A 40 -1.72 5.53 33.05
C GLY A 40 -1.63 4.38 32.04
N ALA A 41 -1.56 3.13 32.52
CA ALA A 41 -1.50 1.95 31.66
C ALA A 41 -2.77 1.77 30.82
N VAL A 42 -3.95 2.01 31.39
CA VAL A 42 -5.23 1.94 30.66
C VAL A 42 -5.32 3.03 29.61
N LEU A 43 -4.97 4.28 29.94
CA LEU A 43 -4.98 5.40 29.00
C LEU A 43 -4.00 5.17 27.84
N PHE A 44 -2.79 4.70 28.15
CA PHE A 44 -1.78 4.41 27.14
C PHE A 44 -2.22 3.28 26.20
N SER A 45 -2.72 2.16 26.75
CA SER A 45 -3.20 1.03 25.96
C SER A 45 -4.39 1.41 25.07
N THR A 46 -5.31 2.21 25.59
CA THR A 46 -6.47 2.71 24.83
C THR A 46 -6.04 3.65 23.71
N GLY A 47 -5.07 4.54 23.98
CA GLY A 47 -4.48 5.43 22.96
C GLY A 47 -3.83 4.65 21.82
N LEU A 48 -3.02 3.64 22.13
CA LEU A 48 -2.41 2.76 21.13
C LEU A 48 -3.44 2.00 20.31
N LEU A 49 -4.51 1.49 20.94
CA LEU A 49 -5.58 0.77 20.25
C LEU A 49 -6.30 1.67 19.23
N LEU A 50 -6.57 2.93 19.59
CA LEU A 50 -7.19 3.90 18.69
C LEU A 50 -6.29 4.24 17.49
N ILE A 51 -4.98 4.41 17.71
CA ILE A 51 -4.01 4.65 16.63
C ILE A 51 -3.96 3.44 15.69
N ALA A 52 -3.82 2.23 16.23
CA ALA A 52 -3.78 0.99 15.46
C ALA A 52 -5.07 0.77 14.67
N GLY A 53 -6.23 1.00 15.28
CA GLY A 53 -7.54 0.93 14.61
C GLY A 53 -7.68 1.94 13.48
N ALA A 54 -7.25 3.19 13.69
CA ALA A 54 -7.27 4.23 12.65
C ALA A 54 -6.36 3.88 11.48
N LEU A 55 -5.15 3.36 11.76
CA LEU A 55 -4.23 2.87 10.73
C LEU A 55 -4.83 1.67 9.98
N TYR A 56 -5.47 0.73 10.68
CA TYR A 56 -6.12 -0.42 10.09
C TYR A 56 -7.27 0.00 9.16
N ILE A 57 -8.14 0.90 9.60
CA ILE A 57 -9.24 1.42 8.76
C ILE A 57 -8.68 2.16 7.54
N LYS A 58 -7.64 2.97 7.72
CA LYS A 58 -6.96 3.67 6.62
C LYS A 58 -6.33 2.68 5.64
N ALA A 59 -5.61 1.68 6.13
CA ALA A 59 -5.03 0.61 5.33
C ALA A 59 -6.09 -0.21 4.60
N ARG A 60 -7.25 -0.51 5.21
CA ARG A 60 -8.34 -1.25 4.57
C ARG A 60 -9.06 -0.40 3.52
N SER A 61 -9.22 0.90 3.76
CA SER A 61 -9.73 1.83 2.74
C SER A 61 -8.80 1.95 1.54
N LEU A 62 -7.49 1.81 1.78
CA LEU A 62 -6.47 1.77 0.74
C LEU A 62 -6.28 0.37 0.15
N GLY A 63 -6.66 -0.71 0.84
CA GLY A 63 -6.53 -2.10 0.37
C GLY A 63 -7.60 -2.52 -0.63
N GLY A 64 -8.65 -1.69 -0.81
CA GLY A 64 -9.49 -1.71 -2.01
C GLY A 64 -8.86 -0.97 -3.20
N ALA A 65 -7.79 -0.19 -2.96
CA ALA A 65 -6.91 0.32 -4.00
C ALA A 65 -5.70 -0.62 -4.11
N PRO A 66 -5.26 -0.97 -5.32
CA PRO A 66 -4.09 -1.81 -5.48
C PRO A 66 -2.88 -1.07 -4.89
N ALA A 67 -1.97 -1.81 -4.25
CA ALA A 67 -0.80 -1.29 -3.51
C ALA A 67 -0.13 -0.11 -4.22
N ALA A 68 0.43 0.86 -3.48
CA ALA A 68 1.09 2.07 -4.03
C ALA A 68 2.29 1.81 -4.99
N ASN A 69 2.63 0.54 -5.24
CA ASN A 69 3.50 0.10 -6.33
C ASN A 69 2.72 -0.27 -7.62
N SER A 70 1.42 0.00 -7.66
CA SER A 70 0.59 -0.14 -8.84
C SER A 70 0.64 1.19 -9.57
N PRO A 71 1.13 1.22 -10.82
CA PRO A 71 1.12 2.45 -11.59
C PRO A 71 -0.32 2.98 -11.60
N ALA A 72 -0.47 4.27 -11.29
CA ALA A 72 -1.76 4.95 -11.26
C ALA A 72 -2.60 4.55 -12.50
N PRO A 73 -3.94 4.53 -12.42
CA PRO A 73 -4.80 4.37 -13.60
C PRO A 73 -4.77 5.69 -14.40
N GLY A 74 -3.58 6.03 -14.90
CA GLY A 74 -3.38 7.04 -15.90
C GLY A 74 -3.93 6.50 -17.20
N LYS A 75 -4.87 7.27 -17.77
CA LYS A 75 -5.19 7.41 -19.20
C LYS A 75 -4.81 6.20 -20.04
N ARG A 76 -5.83 5.51 -20.59
CA ARG A 76 -5.75 4.50 -21.66
C ARG A 76 -4.36 4.55 -22.31
N PRO A 77 -3.50 3.54 -22.13
CA PRO A 77 -2.13 3.64 -22.60
C PRO A 77 -2.23 3.97 -24.08
N ARG A 78 -1.73 5.15 -24.48
CA ARG A 78 -1.20 5.31 -25.82
C ARG A 78 -0.39 4.04 -26.03
N LYS A 79 -0.69 3.27 -27.09
CA LYS A 79 0.12 2.12 -27.49
C LYS A 79 1.56 2.52 -27.22
N ALA A 80 2.16 1.94 -26.17
CA ALA A 80 3.51 2.29 -25.81
C ALA A 80 4.28 1.88 -27.04
N ASN A 81 5.00 2.80 -27.68
CA ASN A 81 5.91 2.39 -28.73
C ASN A 81 7.20 1.93 -28.04
N CYS A 82 8.01 1.14 -28.73
CA CYS A 82 9.34 0.77 -28.27
C CYS A 82 10.12 2.04 -27.86
N ASP A 83 10.71 2.04 -26.66
CA ASP A 83 11.43 3.21 -26.12
C ASP A 83 12.68 3.55 -26.96
N ARG A 84 13.19 2.59 -27.74
CA ARG A 84 14.40 2.74 -28.56
C ARG A 84 14.10 3.20 -29.99
N CYS A 85 13.18 2.54 -30.70
CA CYS A 85 12.87 2.87 -32.10
C CYS A 85 11.65 3.78 -32.27
N GLY A 86 10.74 3.83 -31.29
CA GLY A 86 9.52 4.65 -31.32
C GLY A 86 8.48 4.24 -32.37
N LYS A 87 8.73 3.18 -33.15
CA LYS A 87 7.91 2.76 -34.30
C LYS A 87 7.01 1.57 -33.96
N ASP A 88 7.60 0.52 -33.38
CA ASP A 88 6.92 -0.76 -33.19
C ASP A 88 6.37 -0.93 -31.77
N GLU A 89 5.38 -1.82 -31.63
CA GLU A 89 4.81 -2.15 -30.32
C GLU A 89 5.80 -3.01 -29.50
N PRO A 90 6.07 -2.67 -28.22
CA PRO A 90 7.01 -3.36 -27.38
C PRO A 90 6.41 -4.66 -26.86
N VAL A 91 7.11 -5.75 -27.10
CA VAL A 91 6.69 -7.10 -26.69
C VAL A 91 7.30 -7.47 -25.33
N ILE A 92 8.44 -6.88 -24.99
CA ILE A 92 9.24 -7.24 -23.82
C ILE A 92 9.63 -5.99 -23.04
N GLN A 93 9.63 -6.10 -21.71
CA GLN A 93 10.16 -5.12 -20.78
C GLN A 93 11.44 -5.67 -20.13
N CYS A 94 12.54 -4.92 -20.19
CA CYS A 94 13.70 -5.17 -19.35
C CYS A 94 13.45 -4.59 -17.95
N ARG A 95 13.42 -5.43 -16.91
CA ARG A 95 13.17 -5.01 -15.52
C ARG A 95 14.34 -4.27 -14.88
N VAL A 96 15.54 -4.51 -15.37
CA VAL A 96 16.76 -3.87 -14.84
C VAL A 96 16.82 -2.41 -15.27
N HIS A 97 16.61 -2.15 -16.56
CA HIS A 97 16.64 -0.79 -17.13
C HIS A 97 15.26 -0.13 -17.21
N GLN A 98 14.19 -0.84 -16.82
CA GLN A 98 12.79 -0.41 -16.92
C GLN A 98 12.34 0.04 -18.32
N ILE A 99 12.99 -0.45 -19.39
CA ILE A 99 12.68 -0.09 -20.79
C ILE A 99 11.79 -1.13 -21.48
N HIS A 100 10.96 -0.67 -22.41
CA HIS A 100 10.07 -1.46 -23.27
C HIS A 100 10.63 -1.55 -24.70
N LEU A 101 10.88 -2.77 -25.16
CA LEU A 101 11.56 -3.06 -26.43
C LEU A 101 10.65 -3.89 -27.36
N CYS A 102 10.71 -3.60 -28.67
CA CYS A 102 10.19 -4.47 -29.72
C CYS A 102 11.15 -5.64 -30.01
N GLY A 103 10.72 -6.60 -30.84
CA GLY A 103 11.53 -7.77 -31.19
C GLY A 103 12.88 -7.41 -31.84
N ASP A 104 12.90 -6.39 -32.70
CA ASP A 104 14.12 -5.96 -33.38
C ASP A 104 15.11 -5.29 -32.42
N CYS A 105 14.63 -4.32 -31.62
CA CYS A 105 15.48 -3.64 -30.64
C CYS A 105 15.92 -4.53 -29.47
N LEU A 106 15.22 -5.63 -29.21
CA LEU A 106 15.64 -6.62 -28.23
C LEU A 106 16.98 -7.24 -28.62
N THR A 107 17.17 -7.57 -29.90
CA THR A 107 18.42 -8.21 -30.37
C THR A 107 19.64 -7.34 -30.11
N GLU A 108 19.50 -6.02 -30.25
CA GLU A 108 20.56 -5.04 -29.95
C GLU A 108 20.73 -4.73 -28.45
N HIS A 109 19.77 -5.12 -27.60
CA HIS A 109 19.82 -4.93 -26.15
C HIS A 109 19.90 -6.30 -25.42
N TYR A 110 20.27 -7.34 -26.15
CA TYR A 110 20.24 -8.68 -25.59
C TYR A 110 21.50 -8.97 -24.78
N ASP A 111 21.35 -9.02 -23.47
CA ASP A 111 22.40 -9.41 -22.55
C ASP A 111 21.82 -10.34 -21.48
N PHE A 112 22.17 -11.62 -21.60
CA PHE A 112 21.73 -12.68 -20.70
C PHE A 112 22.16 -12.49 -19.24
N ARG A 113 23.27 -11.78 -18.98
CA ARG A 113 23.83 -11.64 -17.64
C ARG A 113 23.37 -10.37 -16.93
N SER A 114 23.10 -9.31 -17.68
CA SER A 114 22.75 -8.01 -17.09
C SER A 114 21.27 -7.66 -17.17
N CYS A 115 20.46 -8.37 -17.97
CA CYS A 115 19.07 -8.01 -18.21
C CYS A 115 18.08 -9.10 -17.77
N ALA A 116 16.97 -8.67 -17.17
CA ALA A 116 15.84 -9.53 -16.81
C ALA A 116 14.62 -9.17 -17.66
N TYR A 117 14.21 -10.08 -18.54
CA TYR A 117 13.14 -9.85 -19.52
C TYR A 117 11.79 -10.37 -19.03
N VAL A 118 10.77 -9.53 -19.11
CA VAL A 118 9.38 -9.88 -18.76
C VAL A 118 8.48 -9.44 -19.90
N PRO A 119 7.52 -10.27 -20.36
CA PRO A 119 6.56 -9.84 -21.38
C PRO A 119 5.82 -8.56 -20.94
N SER A 120 5.72 -7.58 -21.84
CA SER A 120 4.99 -6.33 -21.59
C SER A 120 3.48 -6.60 -21.40
N THR A 121 2.96 -7.72 -21.91
CA THR A 121 1.56 -8.14 -21.86
C THR A 121 1.16 -8.87 -20.57
N ARG A 122 1.77 -8.57 -19.43
CA ARG A 122 1.49 -9.28 -18.17
C ARG A 122 0.18 -8.80 -17.51
N ARG A 123 -0.91 -9.55 -17.77
CA ARG A 123 -2.20 -9.65 -17.05
C ARG A 123 -3.27 -8.59 -17.36
N GLY A 124 -3.97 -8.81 -18.47
CA GLY A 124 -5.32 -8.28 -18.73
C GLY A 124 -6.42 -9.36 -18.82
N ALA A 125 -6.17 -10.60 -18.36
CA ALA A 125 -7.13 -11.70 -18.48
C ALA A 125 -7.18 -12.56 -17.21
N ALA A 126 -8.08 -12.20 -16.30
CA ALA A 126 -8.85 -13.12 -15.45
C ALA A 126 -9.82 -12.28 -14.59
N LYS A 127 -10.86 -11.71 -15.22
CA LYS A 127 -12.12 -11.51 -14.49
C LYS A 127 -12.74 -12.90 -14.39
N PRO A 128 -12.99 -13.48 -13.20
CA PRO A 128 -13.95 -14.56 -13.12
C PRO A 128 -15.30 -13.97 -13.52
N ALA A 129 -15.83 -14.43 -14.65
CA ALA A 129 -17.20 -14.15 -15.04
C ALA A 129 -18.11 -14.68 -13.91
N ALA A 130 -18.97 -13.80 -13.40
CA ALA A 130 -20.03 -14.18 -12.49
C ALA A 130 -20.94 -15.19 -13.20
N TYR A 131 -20.86 -16.46 -12.79
CA TYR A 131 -21.87 -17.45 -13.16
C TYR A 131 -23.03 -17.30 -12.18
N SER A 132 -24.02 -16.53 -12.59
CA SER A 132 -25.33 -16.46 -11.96
C SER A 132 -25.97 -17.86 -12.04
N GLN A 133 -26.00 -18.60 -10.93
CA GLN A 133 -26.92 -19.74 -10.80
C GLN A 133 -28.34 -19.18 -10.62
N ALA A 134 -29.01 -18.95 -11.74
CA ALA A 134 -30.46 -19.05 -11.81
C ALA A 134 -30.76 -20.46 -12.32
N SER A 135 -31.16 -21.36 -11.42
CA SER A 135 -31.77 -22.63 -11.81
C SER A 135 -33.10 -22.76 -11.09
N SER A 136 -34.13 -22.28 -11.79
CA SER A 136 -35.51 -22.71 -11.66
C SER A 136 -35.68 -24.09 -12.29
N ALA A 137 -36.11 -25.08 -11.49
CA ALA A 137 -37.01 -26.18 -11.88
C ALA A 137 -37.35 -26.97 -10.62
#